data_AF-A0A840ZLN3-F1
#
_entry.id   AF-A0A840ZLN3-F1
#
_cell.length_a   1.000
_cell.length_b   1.000
_cell.length_c   1.000
_cell.angle_alpha   90.00
_cell.angle_beta   90.00
_cell.angle_gamma   90.00
#
_symmetry.space_group_name_H-M   'P 1'
#
loop_
_entity.id
_entity.type
_entity.pdbx_description
1 polymer ?
#
loop_
_entity_poly.entity_id
_entity_poly.type
_entity_poly.pdbx_seq_one_letter_code
_entity_poly.pdbx_strand_id
1 'polypeptide(L)'
;MTPLRTIAASTPLTLLTVAALVAVLVAVAVKGFALTVFGALALYFVLWWTFLFAILPLGNAAEADPQRLVPGQDPGAPALPRLREKALLTTLLAGGAFMAAILVFPLARL
;
A
#
# COMPACT_ATOMS: atom_id res chain seq x y z
N MET A 1 9.67 -19.80 0.19
CA MET A 1 8.57 -18.89 -0.19
C MET A 1 8.65 -17.67 0.70
N THR A 2 8.70 -16.45 0.15
CA THR A 2 8.74 -15.23 0.97
C THR A 2 7.42 -15.04 1.72
N PRO A 3 7.42 -14.58 2.99
CA PRO A 3 6.20 -14.48 3.81
C PRO A 3 5.11 -13.58 3.18
N LEU A 4 5.51 -12.59 2.37
CA LEU A 4 4.60 -11.74 1.59
C LEU A 4 3.73 -12.52 0.61
N ARG A 5 4.25 -13.59 -0.01
CA ARG A 5 3.49 -14.40 -0.98
C ARG A 5 2.43 -15.26 -0.32
N THR A 6 2.65 -15.69 0.92
CA THR A 6 1.66 -16.47 1.69
C THR A 6 0.45 -15.61 2.04
N ILE A 7 0.66 -14.36 2.45
CA ILE A 7 -0.42 -13.40 2.77
C ILE A 7 -1.11 -12.94 1.48
N ALA A 8 -0.36 -12.80 0.39
CA ALA A 8 -0.86 -12.50 -0.94
C ALA A 8 -1.44 -13.72 -1.70
N ALA A 9 -1.75 -14.83 -1.00
CA ALA A 9 -2.43 -16.00 -1.59
C ALA A 9 -3.97 -15.91 -1.57
N SER A 10 -4.62 -15.41 -0.50
CA SER A 10 -6.07 -15.15 -0.45
C SER A 10 -6.49 -13.67 -0.31
N THR A 11 -7.33 -13.17 -1.22
CA THR A 11 -7.85 -11.77 -1.23
C THR A 11 -8.37 -11.30 0.14
N PRO A 12 -9.19 -12.09 0.88
CA PRO A 12 -9.66 -11.65 2.19
C PRO A 12 -8.54 -11.48 3.21
N LEU A 13 -7.52 -12.35 3.21
CA LEU A 13 -6.40 -12.25 4.15
C LEU A 13 -5.55 -11.02 3.87
N THR A 14 -5.33 -10.68 2.60
CA THR A 14 -4.61 -9.45 2.23
C THR A 14 -5.37 -8.22 2.74
N LEU A 15 -6.69 -8.17 2.53
CA LEU A 15 -7.51 -7.06 3.01
C LEU A 15 -7.51 -6.96 4.54
N LEU A 16 -7.68 -8.08 5.24
CA LEU A 16 -7.62 -8.13 6.70
C LEU A 16 -6.26 -7.68 7.24
N THR A 17 -5.17 -8.12 6.60
CA THR A 17 -3.81 -7.72 7.00
C THR A 17 -3.60 -6.23 6.83
N VAL A 18 -4.00 -5.66 5.69
CA VAL A 18 -3.92 -4.22 5.44
C VAL A 18 -4.78 -3.46 6.46
N ALA A 19 -6.04 -3.86 6.64
CA ALA A 19 -6.94 -3.21 7.58
C ALA A 19 -6.40 -3.24 9.02
N ALA A 20 -5.84 -4.37 9.46
CA ALA A 20 -5.22 -4.49 10.77
C ALA A 20 -4.00 -3.57 10.92
N LEU A 21 -3.11 -3.51 9.93
CA LEU A 21 -1.95 -2.61 9.95
C LEU A 21 -2.38 -1.14 10.01
N VAL A 22 -3.38 -0.76 9.21
CA VAL A 22 -3.93 0.60 9.22
C VAL A 22 -4.54 0.93 10.57
N ALA A 23 -5.34 0.01 11.15
CA ALA A 23 -5.94 0.21 12.47
C ALA A 23 -4.87 0.40 13.57
N VAL A 24 -3.78 -0.37 13.52
CA VAL A 24 -2.66 -0.22 14.45
C VAL A 24 -1.97 1.14 14.28
N LEU A 25 -1.65 1.55 13.05
CA LEU A 25 -1.01 2.84 12.78
C LEU A 25 -1.87 4.02 13.23
N VAL A 26 -3.18 3.98 12.97
CA VAL A 26 -4.13 5.00 13.41
C VAL A 26 -4.23 5.02 14.94
N ALA A 27 -4.31 3.86 15.58
CA ALA A 27 -4.36 3.78 17.04
C ALA A 27 -3.11 4.36 17.70
N VAL A 28 -1.92 4.10 17.13
CA VAL A 28 -0.64 4.68 17.59
C VAL A 28 -0.65 6.21 17.42
N ALA A 29 -1.08 6.72 16.27
CA ALA A 29 -1.16 8.15 16.02
C ALA A 29 -2.13 8.88 16.96
N VAL A 30 -3.31 8.30 17.20
CA VAL A 30 -4.34 8.91 18.06
C VAL A 30 -3.92 8.86 19.53
N LYS A 31 -3.45 7.71 20.02
CA LYS A 31 -3.13 7.54 21.45
C LYS A 31 -1.76 8.13 21.83
N GLY A 32 -0.79 8.07 20.92
CA GLY A 32 0.59 8.51 21.17
C GLY A 32 0.86 9.97 20.82
N PHE A 33 0.14 10.52 19.84
CA PHE A 33 0.42 11.84 19.27
C PHE A 33 -0.80 12.76 19.23
N ALA A 34 -1.88 12.42 19.95
CA ALA A 34 -3.10 13.24 20.10
C ALA A 34 -3.76 13.69 18.77
N LEU A 35 -3.51 13.01 17.64
CA LEU A 35 -4.22 13.29 16.40
C LEU A 35 -5.69 12.91 16.52
N THR A 36 -6.56 13.67 15.85
CA THR A 36 -7.95 13.25 15.66
C THR A 36 -7.99 12.01 14.76
N VAL A 37 -8.98 11.13 14.96
CA VAL A 37 -9.16 9.93 14.13
C VAL A 37 -9.27 10.31 12.64
N PHE A 38 -10.02 11.37 12.34
CA PHE A 38 -10.16 11.88 10.98
C PHE A 38 -8.83 12.39 10.42
N GLY A 39 -8.08 13.20 11.17
CA GLY A 39 -6.79 13.73 10.73
C GLY A 39 -5.76 12.63 10.47
N ALA A 40 -5.69 11.63 11.35
CA ALA A 40 -4.82 10.47 11.18
C ALA A 40 -5.16 9.68 9.91
N LEU A 41 -6.46 9.41 9.68
CA LEU A 41 -6.92 8.71 8.48
C LEU A 41 -6.68 9.52 7.21
N ALA A 42 -6.95 10.83 7.22
CA ALA A 42 -6.76 11.71 6.06
C ALA A 42 -5.29 11.79 5.65
N LEU A 43 -4.39 12.04 6.61
CA LEU A 43 -2.95 12.08 6.34
C LEU A 43 -2.44 10.73 5.85
N TYR A 44 -2.81 9.64 6.52
CA TYR A 44 -2.40 8.31 6.10
C TYR A 44 -2.94 7.95 4.71
N PHE A 45 -4.19 8.31 4.40
CA PHE A 45 -4.78 8.07 3.08
C PHE A 45 -4.03 8.79 1.97
N VAL A 46 -3.69 10.08 2.16
CA VAL A 46 -2.91 10.84 1.16
C VAL A 46 -1.54 10.20 0.95
N LEU A 47 -0.82 9.86 2.01
CA LEU A 47 0.48 9.18 1.91
C LEU A 47 0.34 7.82 1.21
N TRP A 48 -0.62 7.02 1.64
CA TRP A 48 -0.87 5.71 1.05
C TRP A 48 -1.17 5.79 -0.44
N TRP A 49 -2.00 6.76 -0.85
CA TRP A 49 -2.33 7.01 -2.25
C TRP A 49 -1.09 7.42 -3.05
N THR A 50 -0.27 8.34 -2.55
CA THR A 50 0.99 8.75 -3.20
C THR A 50 1.94 7.56 -3.37
N PHE A 51 2.12 6.75 -2.34
CA PHE A 51 2.98 5.57 -2.40
C PHE A 51 2.44 4.48 -3.34
N LEU A 52 1.11 4.33 -3.44
CA LEU A 52 0.51 3.38 -4.38
C LEU A 52 0.98 3.69 -5.80
N PHE A 53 0.85 4.95 -6.24
CA PHE A 53 1.29 5.34 -7.58
C PHE A 53 2.80 5.24 -7.77
N ALA A 54 3.59 5.51 -6.73
CA ALA A 54 5.04 5.32 -6.80
C ALA A 54 5.45 3.85 -6.97
N ILE A 55 4.69 2.92 -6.39
CA ILE A 55 5.00 1.48 -6.37
C ILE A 55 4.41 0.74 -7.57
N LEU A 56 3.28 1.18 -8.09
CA LEU A 56 2.59 0.55 -9.22
C LEU A 56 3.47 0.28 -10.46
N PRO A 57 4.39 1.16 -10.91
CA PRO A 57 5.22 0.90 -12.09
C PRO A 57 6.33 -0.13 -11.85
N LEU A 58 6.66 -0.44 -10.59
CA LEU A 58 7.80 -1.29 -10.24
C LEU A 58 7.54 -2.76 -10.56
N GLY A 59 8.52 -3.40 -11.20
CA GLY A 59 8.52 -4.84 -11.48
C GLY A 59 7.50 -5.29 -12.52
N ASN A 60 6.98 -4.37 -13.33
CA ASN A 60 6.10 -4.70 -14.46
C ASN A 60 6.94 -5.20 -15.65
N ALA A 61 6.50 -6.29 -16.25
CA ALA A 61 7.01 -6.80 -17.51
C ALA A 61 5.81 -7.00 -18.45
N ALA A 62 5.94 -6.55 -19.69
CA ALA A 62 4.95 -6.75 -20.73
C ALA A 62 4.84 -8.25 -21.08
N GLU A 63 3.66 -8.68 -21.50
CA GLU A 63 3.47 -10.03 -22.02
C GLU A 63 4.16 -10.15 -23.39
N ALA A 64 5.18 -11.01 -23.48
CA ALA A 64 5.97 -11.21 -24.69
C ALA A 64 5.54 -12.46 -25.48
N ASP A 65 4.69 -13.31 -24.89
CA ASP A 65 4.18 -14.53 -25.52
C ASP A 65 3.01 -14.21 -26.47
N PRO A 66 3.17 -14.38 -27.80
CA PRO A 66 2.12 -14.09 -28.77
C PRO A 66 0.84 -14.93 -28.56
N GLN A 67 0.93 -16.08 -27.88
CA GLN A 67 -0.22 -16.94 -27.58
C GLN A 67 -1.09 -16.41 -26.42
N ARG A 68 -0.54 -15.53 -25.57
CA ARG A 68 -1.23 -14.94 -24.41
C ARG A 68 -1.76 -13.53 -24.67
N LEU A 69 -1.36 -12.92 -25.78
CA LEU A 69 -1.85 -11.62 -26.19
C LEU A 69 -3.30 -11.71 -26.65
N VAL A 70 -4.16 -10.88 -26.05
CA VAL A 70 -5.58 -10.75 -26.44
C VAL A 70 -5.69 -9.66 -27.50
N PRO A 71 -6.48 -9.84 -28.58
CA PRO A 71 -6.68 -8.78 -29.57
C PRO A 71 -7.16 -7.47 -28.92
N GLY A 72 -6.45 -6.36 -29.18
CA GLY A 72 -6.72 -5.05 -28.57
C GLY A 72 -6.06 -4.81 -27.21
N GLN A 73 -5.24 -5.73 -26.70
CA GLN A 73 -4.36 -5.49 -25.54
C GLN A 73 -3.35 -4.38 -25.84
N ASP A 74 -3.12 -3.51 -24.86
CA ASP A 74 -2.02 -2.55 -24.89
C ASP A 74 -0.69 -3.32 -24.82
N PRO A 75 0.25 -3.13 -25.77
CA PRO A 75 1.58 -3.75 -25.72
C PRO A 75 2.36 -3.49 -24.42
N GLY A 76 2.04 -2.41 -23.70
CA GLY A 76 2.65 -2.08 -22.41
C GLY A 76 1.97 -2.72 -21.19
N ALA A 77 0.86 -3.44 -21.36
CA ALA A 77 0.11 -4.02 -20.25
C ALA A 77 0.96 -5.08 -19.50
N PRO A 78 1.09 -4.98 -18.16
CA PRO A 78 1.84 -5.97 -17.39
C PRO A 78 1.20 -7.36 -17.46
N ALA A 79 1.98 -8.38 -17.81
CA ALA A 79 1.54 -9.78 -17.85
C ALA A 79 1.00 -10.27 -16.50
N LEU A 80 1.65 -9.85 -15.41
CA LEU A 80 1.27 -10.18 -14.04
C LEU A 80 1.29 -8.89 -13.20
N PRO A 81 0.12 -8.26 -12.97
CA PRO A 81 0.04 -6.98 -12.24
C PRO A 81 0.47 -7.05 -10.77
N ARG A 82 0.39 -8.25 -10.16
CA ARG A 82 0.79 -8.54 -8.76
C ARG A 82 0.23 -7.53 -7.73
N LEU A 83 -1.00 -7.04 -7.96
CA LEU A 83 -1.62 -5.94 -7.18
C LEU A 83 -1.62 -6.17 -5.67
N ARG A 84 -1.75 -7.42 -5.23
CA ARG A 84 -1.83 -7.78 -3.82
C ARG A 84 -0.49 -7.63 -3.10
N GLU A 85 0.59 -8.01 -3.76
CA GLU A 85 1.95 -7.80 -3.25
C GLU A 85 2.25 -6.29 -3.18
N LYS A 86 1.83 -5.54 -4.22
CA LYS A 86 2.00 -4.07 -4.26
C LYS A 86 1.19 -3.35 -3.18
N ALA A 87 -0.04 -3.79 -2.90
CA ALA A 87 -0.87 -3.22 -1.83
C ALA A 87 -0.25 -3.43 -0.43
N LEU A 88 0.37 -4.60 -0.19
CA LEU A 88 1.10 -4.86 1.05
C LEU A 88 2.36 -3.96 1.14
N LEU A 89 3.13 -3.87 0.06
CA LEU A 89 4.31 -3.00 0.02
C LEU A 89 3.94 -1.53 0.24
N THR A 90 2.86 -1.08 -0.39
CA THR A 90 2.33 0.29 -0.26
C THR A 90 1.96 0.59 1.18
N THR A 91 1.22 -0.31 1.82
CA THR A 91 0.83 -0.17 3.23
C THR A 91 2.04 -0.07 4.16
N LEU A 92 3.08 -0.88 3.93
CA LEU A 92 4.30 -0.84 4.74
C LEU A 92 5.11 0.45 4.55
N LEU A 93 5.34 0.85 3.29
CA LEU A 93 6.13 2.04 2.99
C LEU A 93 5.40 3.33 3.37
N ALA A 94 4.10 3.43 3.08
CA ALA A 94 3.27 4.55 3.53
C ALA A 94 3.17 4.61 5.05
N GLY A 95 3.07 3.46 5.73
CA GLY A 95 3.10 3.37 7.19
C GLY A 95 4.41 3.90 7.76
N GLY A 96 5.55 3.53 7.19
CA GLY A 96 6.86 4.07 7.57
C GLY A 96 6.95 5.58 7.38
N ALA A 97 6.48 6.09 6.23
CA ALA A 97 6.46 7.53 5.96
C ALA A 97 5.52 8.30 6.91
N PHE A 98 4.36 7.73 7.22
CA PHE A 98 3.41 8.30 8.17
C PHE A 98 4.01 8.39 9.58
N MET A 99 4.67 7.31 10.05
CA MET A 99 5.37 7.30 11.33
C MET A 99 6.51 8.32 11.36
N ALA A 100 7.29 8.42 10.29
CA ALA A 100 8.33 9.45 10.19
C ALA A 100 7.74 10.86 10.23
N ALA A 101 6.62 11.10 9.53
CA ALA A 101 5.97 12.41 9.51
C ALA A 101 5.48 12.84 10.90
N ILE A 102 4.79 11.96 11.65
CA ILE A 102 4.31 12.29 13.00
C ILE A 102 5.44 12.45 14.03
N LEU A 103 6.60 11.81 13.80
CA LEU A 103 7.77 11.92 14.67
C LEU A 103 8.59 13.19 14.41
N VAL A 104 8.77 13.54 13.14
CA VAL A 104 9.59 14.68 12.72
C VAL A 104 8.81 15.99 12.84
N PHE A 105 7.55 15.98 12.42
CA PHE A 105 6.68 17.14 12.51
C PHE A 105 5.81 17.00 13.76
N PRO A 106 5.87 17.95 14.71
CA PRO A 106 4.98 17.97 15.86
C PRO A 106 3.56 18.34 15.41
N LEU A 107 2.89 17.39 14.77
CA LEU A 107 1.49 17.46 14.35
C LEU A 107 0.54 17.36 15.55
N ALA A 108 1.07 16.98 16.72
CA ALA A 108 0.35 16.66 17.95
C ALA A 108 -0.26 17.86 18.71
N ARG A 109 -0.30 19.07 18.13
CA ARG A 109 -0.72 20.29 18.85
C ARG A 109 -1.43 21.37 18.00
N LEU A 110 -1.96 21.02 16.83
CA LEU A 110 -2.82 21.94 16.05
C LEU A 110 -4.30 21.74 16.38
#